data_AF-A0A832GJY4-F1
#
_entry.id   AF-A0A832GJY4-F1
#
_cell.length_a   1.000
_cell.length_b   1.000
_cell.length_c   1.000
_cell.angle_alpha   90.00
_cell.angle_beta   90.00
_cell.angle_gamma   90.00
#
_symmetry.space_group_name_H-M   'P 1'
#
loop_
_entity.id
_entity.type
_entity.pdbx_description
1 polymer ?
#
loop_
_entity_poly.entity_id
_entity_poly.type
_entity_poly.pdbx_seq_one_letter_code
_entity_poly.pdbx_strand_id
1 'polypeptide(L)'
;MAITRDDLKELPRLLQDDLELKLEIAEQILDDTVVSRLMERNERLRETFRRAVMTEALLQLPEQFKKFSEETTARFERVETDVAEVKQRVERIEKEVAEVKQGVSELQNWQRGEVGRRTGEDYERKIVKRAARILGLGEGGSPETSERVNRQVVEWLHQAGVLEGDYPEEDDPLEADLIWWKGNRVVLAEISIKVDRDDVARAKRRAEVLRQAGLEVLPVVIGNEWAHPETEAFATQEGVGWRIGNKVSESIVRFRRGG
;
A
#
# COMPACT_ATOMS: atom_id res chain seq x y z
N MET A 1 -64.89 -72.83 -43.31
CA MET A 1 -64.05 -73.02 -44.51
C MET A 1 -62.66 -72.54 -44.18
N ALA A 2 -61.62 -73.31 -44.51
CA ALA A 2 -60.24 -72.84 -44.36
C ALA A 2 -59.96 -71.88 -45.52
N ILE A 3 -59.63 -70.63 -45.20
CA ILE A 3 -59.16 -69.66 -46.19
C ILE A 3 -57.86 -70.20 -46.80
N THR A 4 -57.82 -70.35 -48.12
CA THR A 4 -56.65 -70.87 -48.84
C THR A 4 -55.72 -69.72 -49.27
N ARG A 5 -54.46 -70.03 -49.63
CA ARG A 5 -53.51 -69.01 -50.12
C ARG A 5 -53.95 -68.33 -51.40
N ASP A 6 -54.79 -68.97 -52.21
CA ASP A 6 -55.33 -68.37 -53.43
C ASP A 6 -56.49 -67.42 -53.10
N ASP A 7 -57.31 -67.72 -52.09
CA ASP A 7 -58.31 -66.79 -51.56
C ASP A 7 -57.66 -65.49 -51.03
N LEU A 8 -56.48 -65.60 -50.42
CA LEU A 8 -55.68 -64.46 -49.95
C LEU A 8 -55.09 -63.59 -51.08
N LYS A 9 -54.92 -64.13 -52.30
CA LYS A 9 -54.40 -63.38 -53.45
C LYS A 9 -55.48 -62.55 -54.15
N GLU A 10 -56.74 -62.98 -54.07
CA GLU A 10 -57.88 -62.27 -54.66
C GLU A 10 -58.41 -61.15 -53.74
N LEU A 11 -58.16 -61.24 -52.42
CA LEU A 11 -58.56 -60.26 -51.41
C LEU A 11 -58.14 -58.80 -51.72
N PRO A 12 -56.89 -58.49 -52.13
CA PRO A 12 -56.49 -57.12 -52.47
C PRO A 12 -57.30 -56.50 -53.61
N ARG A 13 -57.80 -57.34 -54.53
CA ARG A 13 -58.58 -56.94 -55.70
C ARG A 13 -60.04 -56.65 -55.34
N LEU A 14 -60.59 -57.43 -54.41
CA LEU A 14 -61.94 -57.22 -53.86
C LEU A 14 -62.03 -55.96 -52.99
N LEU A 15 -60.93 -55.62 -52.30
CA LEU A 15 -60.87 -54.48 -51.41
C LEU A 15 -60.51 -53.17 -52.11
N GLN A 16 -60.21 -53.20 -53.42
CA GLN A 16 -59.42 -52.16 -54.08
C GLN A 16 -59.99 -50.73 -53.92
N ASP A 17 -61.32 -50.58 -53.90
CA ASP A 17 -62.02 -49.28 -53.88
C ASP A 17 -62.62 -48.87 -52.53
N ASP A 18 -62.56 -49.73 -51.50
CA ASP A 18 -63.12 -49.46 -50.16
C ASP A 18 -62.01 -49.35 -49.11
N LEU A 19 -61.73 -48.13 -48.66
CA LEU A 19 -60.68 -47.87 -47.67
C LEU A 19 -61.12 -48.26 -46.24
N GLU A 20 -62.40 -48.16 -45.93
CA GLU A 20 -62.94 -48.43 -44.60
C GLU A 20 -62.87 -49.94 -44.33
N LEU A 21 -63.25 -50.75 -45.33
CA LEU A 21 -63.19 -52.20 -45.25
C LEU A 21 -61.73 -52.72 -45.22
N LYS A 22 -60.78 -52.01 -45.86
CA LYS A 22 -59.34 -52.28 -45.70
C LYS A 22 -58.86 -52.04 -44.27
N LEU A 23 -59.34 -50.98 -43.62
CA LEU A 23 -58.94 -50.64 -42.25
C LEU A 23 -59.54 -51.62 -41.23
N GLU A 24 -60.81 -52.00 -41.37
CA GLU A 24 -61.46 -52.99 -40.49
C GLU A 24 -60.74 -54.35 -40.52
N ILE A 25 -60.38 -54.83 -41.71
CA ILE A 25 -59.61 -56.07 -41.87
C ILE A 25 -58.20 -55.91 -41.30
N ALA A 26 -57.57 -54.75 -41.52
CA ALA A 26 -56.25 -54.47 -40.97
C ALA A 26 -56.26 -54.50 -39.43
N GLU A 27 -57.25 -53.91 -38.76
CA GLU A 27 -57.37 -53.93 -37.29
C GLU A 27 -57.56 -55.34 -36.72
N GLN A 28 -58.27 -56.22 -37.44
CA GLN A 28 -58.49 -57.60 -36.98
C GLN A 28 -57.29 -58.53 -37.19
N ILE A 29 -56.37 -58.19 -38.10
CA ILE A 29 -55.26 -59.06 -38.52
C ILE A 29 -53.89 -58.51 -38.08
N LEU A 30 -53.74 -57.19 -37.96
CA LEU A 30 -52.50 -56.54 -37.56
C LEU A 30 -52.39 -56.51 -36.02
N ASP A 31 -51.78 -57.54 -35.45
CA ASP A 31 -51.29 -57.52 -34.08
C ASP A 31 -49.83 -57.02 -33.99
N ASP A 32 -49.33 -56.76 -32.78
CA ASP A 32 -47.96 -56.26 -32.52
C ASP A 32 -46.86 -57.11 -33.18
N THR A 33 -47.06 -58.43 -33.23
CA THR A 33 -46.10 -59.39 -33.80
C THR A 33 -46.11 -59.31 -35.32
N VAL A 34 -47.30 -59.23 -35.91
CA VAL A 34 -47.52 -59.11 -37.36
C VAL A 34 -47.00 -57.76 -37.84
N VAL A 35 -47.31 -56.66 -37.15
CA VAL A 35 -46.81 -55.31 -37.46
C VAL A 35 -45.28 -55.29 -37.39
N SER A 36 -44.67 -55.80 -36.31
CA SER A 36 -43.21 -55.82 -36.16
C SER A 36 -42.52 -56.59 -37.30
N ARG A 37 -43.03 -57.77 -37.65
CA ARG A 37 -42.49 -58.59 -38.75
C ARG A 37 -42.74 -57.98 -40.13
N LEU A 38 -43.86 -57.29 -40.34
CA LEU A 38 -44.14 -56.57 -41.58
C LEU A 38 -43.20 -55.38 -41.74
N MET A 39 -42.94 -54.64 -40.67
CA MET A 39 -41.94 -53.57 -40.66
C MET A 39 -40.55 -54.16 -40.97
N GLU A 40 -40.16 -55.29 -40.38
CA GLU A 40 -38.88 -55.96 -40.65
C GLU A 40 -38.69 -56.39 -42.11
N ARG A 41 -39.75 -56.90 -42.76
CA ARG A 41 -39.68 -57.46 -44.12
C ARG A 41 -39.94 -56.46 -45.24
N ASN A 42 -40.66 -55.37 -44.97
CA ASN A 42 -41.06 -54.41 -45.99
C ASN A 42 -40.51 -53.02 -45.67
N GLU A 43 -39.38 -52.71 -46.30
CA GLU A 43 -38.67 -51.44 -46.13
C GLU A 43 -39.52 -50.22 -46.52
N ARG A 44 -40.37 -50.34 -47.54
CA ARG A 44 -41.25 -49.26 -48.01
C ARG A 44 -42.37 -48.96 -47.02
N LEU A 45 -42.99 -49.99 -46.45
CA LEU A 45 -44.02 -49.85 -45.40
C LEU A 45 -43.41 -49.31 -44.11
N ARG A 46 -42.20 -49.77 -43.73
CA ARG A 46 -41.44 -49.25 -42.60
C ARG A 46 -41.14 -47.76 -42.77
N GLU A 47 -40.70 -47.34 -43.95
CA GLU A 47 -40.40 -45.94 -44.24
C GLU A 47 -41.67 -45.07 -44.26
N THR A 48 -42.78 -45.60 -44.76
CA THR A 48 -44.08 -44.90 -44.75
C THR A 48 -44.60 -44.72 -43.32
N PHE A 49 -44.54 -45.77 -42.50
CA PHE A 49 -44.91 -45.73 -41.09
C PHE A 49 -43.98 -44.79 -40.30
N ARG A 50 -42.67 -44.85 -40.58
CA ARG A 50 -41.67 -43.94 -40.01
C ARG A 50 -42.00 -42.48 -40.31
N ARG A 51 -42.37 -42.12 -41.54
CA ARG A 51 -42.76 -40.74 -41.89
C ARG A 51 -44.11 -40.31 -41.33
N ALA A 52 -45.05 -41.26 -41.20
CA ALA A 52 -46.37 -41.00 -40.64
C ALA A 52 -46.33 -40.78 -39.12
N VAL A 53 -45.47 -41.53 -38.41
CA VAL A 53 -45.30 -41.45 -36.95
C VAL A 53 -44.23 -40.44 -36.54
N MET A 54 -43.09 -40.41 -37.23
CA MET A 54 -42.07 -39.37 -37.11
C MET A 54 -42.28 -38.34 -38.20
N THR A 55 -42.93 -37.24 -37.86
CA THR A 55 -42.97 -36.04 -38.70
C THR A 55 -41.55 -35.61 -39.08
N GLU A 56 -41.41 -34.90 -40.20
CA GLU A 56 -40.12 -34.38 -40.70
C GLU A 56 -39.32 -33.63 -39.60
N ALA A 57 -40.03 -32.93 -38.70
CA ALA A 57 -39.44 -32.26 -37.53
C ALA A 57 -38.74 -33.23 -36.55
N LEU A 58 -39.32 -34.42 -36.30
CA LEU A 58 -38.73 -35.44 -35.43
C LEU A 58 -37.56 -36.16 -36.09
N LEU A 59 -37.55 -36.26 -37.42
CA LEU A 59 -36.41 -36.83 -38.17
C LEU A 59 -35.19 -35.91 -38.19
N GLN A 60 -35.38 -34.58 -38.12
CA GLN A 60 -34.31 -33.59 -38.12
C GLN A 60 -33.73 -33.28 -36.73
N LEU A 61 -34.42 -33.68 -35.65
CA LEU A 61 -34.00 -33.44 -34.27
C LEU A 61 -32.56 -33.89 -33.95
N PRO A 62 -32.07 -35.08 -34.38
CA PRO A 62 -30.71 -35.51 -34.10
C PRO A 62 -29.65 -34.57 -34.71
N GLU A 63 -29.91 -34.09 -35.93
CA GLU A 63 -29.03 -33.16 -36.65
C GLU A 63 -29.02 -31.78 -35.97
N GLN A 64 -30.19 -31.27 -35.58
CA GLN A 64 -30.33 -30.01 -34.85
C GLN A 64 -29.68 -30.06 -33.47
N PHE A 65 -29.86 -31.18 -32.76
CA PHE A 65 -29.22 -31.41 -31.46
C PHE A 65 -27.70 -31.48 -31.58
N LYS A 66 -27.18 -32.15 -32.62
CA LYS A 66 -25.75 -32.19 -32.90
C LYS A 66 -25.18 -30.79 -33.15
N LYS A 67 -25.82 -30.00 -34.02
CA LYS A 67 -25.42 -28.61 -34.29
C LYS A 67 -25.46 -27.74 -33.03
N PHE A 68 -26.54 -27.84 -32.26
CA PHE A 68 -26.67 -27.13 -31.00
C PHE A 68 -25.57 -27.50 -29.99
N SER A 69 -25.26 -28.80 -29.85
CA SER A 69 -24.18 -29.29 -28.99
C SER A 69 -22.82 -28.77 -29.44
N GLU A 70 -22.53 -28.79 -30.73
CA GLU A 70 -21.27 -28.28 -31.31
C GLU A 70 -21.12 -26.76 -31.07
N GLU A 71 -22.17 -25.98 -31.36
CA GLU A 71 -22.18 -24.54 -31.13
C GLU A 71 -22.05 -24.19 -29.64
N THR A 72 -22.72 -24.95 -28.78
CA THR A 72 -22.66 -24.75 -27.33
C THR A 72 -21.27 -25.09 -26.81
N THR A 73 -20.66 -26.18 -27.27
CA THR A 73 -19.28 -26.55 -26.91
C THR A 73 -18.29 -25.48 -27.35
N ALA A 74 -18.37 -25.00 -28.59
CA ALA A 74 -17.50 -23.95 -29.09
C ALA A 74 -17.70 -22.58 -28.38
N ARG A 75 -18.90 -22.32 -27.84
CA ARG A 75 -19.15 -21.16 -26.98
C ARG A 75 -18.52 -21.35 -25.60
N PHE A 76 -18.65 -22.54 -25.00
CA PHE A 76 -18.03 -22.85 -23.71
C PHE A 76 -16.49 -22.76 -23.78
N GLU A 77 -15.87 -23.32 -24.81
CA GLU A 77 -14.41 -23.25 -25.01
C GLU A 77 -13.91 -21.80 -25.12
N ARG A 78 -14.65 -20.93 -25.82
CA ARG A 78 -14.34 -19.50 -25.89
C ARG A 78 -14.47 -18.82 -24.53
N VAL A 79 -15.55 -19.08 -23.80
CA VAL A 79 -15.74 -18.52 -22.46
C VAL A 79 -14.65 -18.98 -21.51
N GLU A 80 -14.25 -20.25 -21.56
CA GLU A 80 -13.15 -20.77 -20.75
C GLU A 80 -11.82 -20.07 -21.07
N THR A 81 -11.57 -19.80 -22.35
CA THR A 81 -10.39 -19.06 -22.81
C THR A 81 -10.42 -17.61 -22.30
N ASP A 82 -11.54 -16.91 -22.48
CA ASP A 82 -11.71 -15.52 -22.03
C ASP A 82 -11.58 -15.41 -20.50
N VAL A 83 -12.15 -16.37 -19.75
CA VAL A 83 -12.05 -16.43 -18.29
C VAL A 83 -10.60 -16.67 -17.86
N ALA A 84 -9.86 -17.53 -18.55
CA ALA A 84 -8.44 -17.74 -18.26
C ALA A 84 -7.61 -16.47 -18.51
N GLU A 85 -7.88 -15.74 -19.59
CA GLU A 85 -7.19 -14.48 -19.88
C GLU A 85 -7.52 -13.40 -18.84
N VAL A 86 -8.80 -13.26 -18.47
CA VAL A 86 -9.23 -12.32 -17.42
C VAL A 86 -8.56 -12.64 -16.09
N LYS A 87 -8.46 -13.92 -15.70
CA LYS A 87 -7.74 -14.32 -14.48
C LYS A 87 -6.28 -13.87 -14.51
N GLN A 88 -5.57 -14.10 -15.61
CA GLN A 88 -4.17 -13.67 -15.73
C GLN A 88 -4.02 -12.14 -15.66
N ARG A 89 -4.96 -11.40 -16.27
CA ARG A 89 -4.97 -9.92 -16.19
C ARG A 89 -5.24 -9.43 -14.78
N VAL A 90 -6.16 -10.06 -14.05
CA VAL A 90 -6.45 -9.75 -12.64
C VAL A 90 -5.22 -10.01 -11.76
N GLU A 91 -4.57 -11.16 -11.89
CA GLU A 91 -3.35 -11.47 -11.12
C GLU A 91 -2.22 -10.46 -11.39
N ARG A 92 -2.09 -9.98 -12.64
CA ARG A 92 -1.11 -8.93 -12.98
C ARG A 92 -1.46 -7.60 -12.32
N ILE A 93 -2.73 -7.17 -12.41
CA ILE A 93 -3.20 -5.94 -11.78
C ILE A 93 -3.02 -6.01 -10.27
N GLU A 94 -3.29 -7.17 -9.64
CA GLU A 94 -3.09 -7.35 -8.21
C GLU A 94 -1.62 -7.12 -7.79
N LYS A 95 -0.67 -7.60 -8.60
CA LYS A 95 0.77 -7.36 -8.38
C LYS A 95 1.14 -5.90 -8.56
N GLU A 96 0.72 -5.27 -9.67
CA GLU A 96 0.98 -3.85 -9.93
C GLU A 96 0.37 -2.95 -8.84
N VAL A 97 -0.84 -3.25 -8.37
CA VAL A 97 -1.48 -2.54 -7.26
C VAL A 97 -0.72 -2.72 -5.95
N ALA A 98 -0.16 -3.91 -5.69
CA ALA A 98 0.67 -4.14 -4.51
C ALA A 98 1.96 -3.30 -4.54
N GLU A 99 2.65 -3.25 -5.69
CA GLU A 99 3.85 -2.44 -5.88
C GLU A 99 3.56 -0.94 -5.74
N VAL A 100 2.47 -0.44 -6.34
CA VAL A 100 2.04 0.95 -6.18
C VAL A 100 1.73 1.28 -4.73
N LYS A 101 1.04 0.39 -4.00
CA LYS A 101 0.76 0.59 -2.56
C LYS A 101 2.04 0.70 -1.74
N GLN A 102 3.04 -0.14 -2.03
CA GLN A 102 4.33 -0.08 -1.36
C GLN A 102 5.03 1.26 -1.66
N GLY A 103 5.13 1.65 -2.93
CA GLY A 103 5.76 2.92 -3.31
C GLY A 103 5.08 4.15 -2.70
N VAL A 104 3.74 4.15 -2.60
CA VAL A 104 2.99 5.21 -1.92
C VAL A 104 3.34 5.25 -0.43
N SER A 105 3.47 4.11 0.24
CA SER A 105 3.82 4.05 1.66
C SER A 105 5.24 4.59 1.92
N GLU A 106 6.19 4.23 1.07
CA GLU A 106 7.57 4.71 1.15
C GLU A 106 7.63 6.24 0.95
N LEU A 107 6.93 6.77 -0.05
CA LEU A 107 6.84 8.22 -0.29
C LEU A 107 6.19 8.97 0.88
N GLN A 108 5.13 8.42 1.47
CA GLN A 108 4.49 9.03 2.64
C GLN A 108 5.42 9.08 3.85
N ASN A 109 6.22 8.03 4.08
CA ASN A 109 7.18 7.99 5.16
C ASN A 109 8.32 8.99 4.93
N TRP A 110 8.86 9.04 3.70
CA TRP A 110 9.85 10.04 3.31
C TRP A 110 9.33 11.46 3.48
N GLN A 111 8.12 11.75 2.98
CA GLN A 111 7.50 13.08 3.11
C GLN A 111 7.31 13.47 4.57
N ARG A 112 6.86 12.55 5.43
CA ARG A 112 6.71 12.80 6.87
C ARG A 112 8.05 13.13 7.52
N GLY A 113 9.11 12.40 7.16
CA GLY A 113 10.48 12.65 7.63
C GLY A 113 11.01 14.03 7.21
N GLU A 114 10.85 14.38 5.93
CA GLU A 114 11.31 15.66 5.39
C GLU A 114 10.56 16.86 5.98
N VAL A 115 9.24 16.73 6.19
CA VAL A 115 8.46 17.76 6.90
C VAL A 115 8.94 17.92 8.35
N GLY A 116 9.24 16.82 9.04
CA GLY A 116 9.81 16.84 10.39
C GLY A 116 11.14 17.58 10.44
N ARG A 117 12.09 17.21 9.57
CA ARG A 117 13.41 17.83 9.45
C ARG A 117 13.31 19.33 9.19
N ARG A 118 12.53 19.75 8.19
CA ARG A 118 12.33 21.18 7.88
C ARG A 118 11.71 21.95 9.04
N THR A 119 10.78 21.32 9.77
CA THR A 119 10.16 21.96 10.93
C THR A 119 11.16 22.18 12.05
N GLY A 120 12.09 21.24 12.28
CA GLY A 120 13.22 21.37 13.21
C GLY A 120 14.16 22.50 12.81
N GLU A 121 14.67 22.49 11.58
CA GLU A 121 15.58 23.53 11.09
C GLU A 121 14.93 24.92 11.09
N ASP A 122 13.65 25.02 10.71
CA ASP A 122 12.88 26.27 10.80
C ASP A 122 12.77 26.76 12.26
N TYR A 123 12.62 25.84 13.21
CA TYR A 123 12.53 26.14 14.63
C TYR A 123 13.87 26.65 15.17
N GLU A 124 14.97 25.94 14.91
CA GLU A 124 16.34 26.35 15.24
C GLU A 124 16.67 27.74 14.70
N ARG A 125 16.47 27.97 13.39
CA ARG A 125 16.71 29.28 12.78
C ARG A 125 15.88 30.39 13.42
N LYS A 126 14.63 30.12 13.82
CA LYS A 126 13.79 31.10 14.54
C LYS A 126 14.32 31.39 15.94
N ILE A 127 14.83 30.39 16.65
CA ILE A 127 15.42 30.56 17.98
C ILE A 127 16.73 31.35 17.90
N VAL A 128 17.63 31.00 16.98
CA VAL A 128 18.89 31.73 16.73
C VAL A 128 18.62 33.20 16.41
N LYS A 129 17.66 33.50 15.51
CA LYS A 129 17.24 34.88 15.21
C LYS A 129 16.68 35.64 16.42
N ARG A 130 16.17 34.92 17.43
CA ARG A 130 15.62 35.48 18.66
C ARG A 130 16.60 35.43 19.83
N ALA A 131 17.85 35.00 19.63
CA ALA A 131 18.84 34.82 20.69
C ALA A 131 18.97 36.06 21.57
N ALA A 132 19.07 37.27 21.01
CA ALA A 132 19.12 38.51 21.78
C ALA A 132 17.89 38.72 22.69
N ARG A 133 16.68 38.32 22.26
CA ARG A 133 15.46 38.37 23.09
C ARG A 133 15.47 37.30 24.18
N ILE A 134 16.13 36.17 23.93
CA ILE A 134 16.20 35.03 24.84
C ILE A 134 17.33 35.17 25.87
N LEU A 135 18.47 35.75 25.50
CA LEU A 135 19.70 35.77 26.28
C LEU A 135 20.13 37.20 26.68
N GLY A 136 19.44 38.22 26.17
CA GLY A 136 19.78 39.63 26.35
C GLY A 136 20.76 40.12 25.29
N LEU A 137 21.08 41.43 25.33
CA LEU A 137 22.05 42.04 24.42
C LEU A 137 23.42 41.36 24.56
N GLY A 138 24.04 41.07 23.43
CA GLY A 138 25.30 40.36 23.31
C GLY A 138 25.56 40.02 21.85
N GLU A 139 26.52 39.14 21.63
CA GLU A 139 26.93 38.71 20.29
C GLU A 139 26.83 37.19 20.17
N GLY A 140 26.53 36.69 18.98
CA GLY A 140 26.45 35.24 18.79
C GLY A 140 25.69 34.82 17.54
N GLY A 141 25.37 33.54 17.48
CA GLY A 141 24.71 32.87 16.37
C GLY A 141 25.03 31.38 16.34
N SER A 142 24.57 30.70 15.29
CA SER A 142 24.98 29.31 15.00
C SER A 142 26.42 29.32 14.44
N PRO A 143 27.35 28.53 14.97
CA PRO A 143 28.70 28.37 14.41
C PRO A 143 28.69 27.75 13.00
N GLU A 144 27.71 26.89 12.69
CA GLU A 144 27.53 26.32 11.34
C GLU A 144 27.25 27.41 10.29
N THR A 145 26.38 28.37 10.61
CA THR A 145 25.89 29.36 9.64
C THR A 145 26.56 30.73 9.73
N SER A 146 27.27 31.03 10.83
CA SER A 146 27.93 32.31 11.05
C SER A 146 29.45 32.16 11.11
N GLU A 147 30.12 32.55 10.02
CA GLU A 147 31.59 32.52 9.93
C GLU A 147 32.26 33.29 11.08
N ARG A 148 31.66 34.41 11.51
CA ARG A 148 32.15 35.21 12.64
C ARG A 148 32.13 34.41 13.95
N VAL A 149 31.06 33.67 14.21
CA VAL A 149 30.92 32.84 15.43
C VAL A 149 31.89 31.66 15.35
N ASN A 150 31.92 30.97 14.20
CA ASN A 150 32.84 29.87 13.95
C ASN A 150 34.30 30.28 14.23
N ARG A 151 34.76 31.37 13.60
CA ARG A 151 36.12 31.89 13.78
C ARG A 151 36.40 32.25 15.23
N GLN A 152 35.44 32.89 15.91
CA GLN A 152 35.61 33.25 17.32
C GLN A 152 35.80 32.02 18.22
N VAL A 153 35.03 30.95 17.98
CA VAL A 153 35.15 29.68 18.71
C VAL A 153 36.52 29.04 18.45
N VAL A 154 36.92 28.96 17.18
CA VAL A 154 38.25 28.44 16.79
C VAL A 154 39.37 29.25 17.44
N GLU A 155 39.26 30.58 17.48
CA GLU A 155 40.24 31.45 18.14
C GLU A 155 40.34 31.17 19.65
N TRP A 156 39.21 31.01 20.35
CA TRP A 156 39.22 30.65 21.77
C TRP A 156 39.91 29.30 22.02
N LEU A 157 39.55 28.28 21.24
CA LEU A 157 40.14 26.95 21.37
C LEU A 157 41.65 26.96 21.02
N HIS A 158 42.05 27.70 19.98
CA HIS A 158 43.45 27.83 19.57
C HIS A 158 44.29 28.55 20.63
N GLN A 159 43.80 29.67 21.18
CA GLN A 159 44.52 30.43 22.21
C GLN A 159 44.74 29.61 23.50
N ALA A 160 43.82 28.70 23.80
CA ALA A 160 43.92 27.80 24.93
C ALA A 160 44.72 26.50 24.64
N GLY A 161 45.16 26.30 23.39
CA GLY A 161 45.90 25.10 22.99
C GLY A 161 45.05 23.83 22.98
N VAL A 162 43.73 23.95 22.84
CA VAL A 162 42.76 22.84 22.85
C VAL A 162 42.06 22.63 21.51
N LEU A 163 42.43 23.38 20.46
CA LEU A 163 41.82 23.26 19.12
C LEU A 163 41.98 21.85 18.52
N GLU A 164 43.13 21.22 18.74
CA GLU A 164 43.40 19.82 18.36
C GLU A 164 43.18 18.84 19.53
N GLY A 165 42.38 19.25 20.53
CA GLY A 165 42.20 18.53 21.79
C GLY A 165 41.66 17.11 21.61
N ASP A 166 41.90 16.27 22.63
CA ASP A 166 41.43 14.88 22.70
C ASP A 166 39.98 14.84 23.21
N TYR A 167 39.04 15.39 22.44
CA TYR A 167 37.60 15.25 22.67
C TYR A 167 36.90 14.64 21.46
N PRO A 168 35.84 13.83 21.65
CA PRO A 168 35.07 13.27 20.55
C PRO A 168 34.43 14.36 19.67
N GLU A 169 34.25 14.08 18.38
CA GLU A 169 33.57 14.98 17.42
C GLU A 169 32.17 15.40 17.92
N GLU A 170 31.47 14.51 18.64
CA GLU A 170 30.17 14.77 19.25
C GLU A 170 30.18 15.94 20.26
N ASP A 171 31.33 16.16 20.90
CA ASP A 171 31.56 17.16 21.95
C ASP A 171 32.16 18.46 21.39
N ASP A 172 32.37 18.55 20.07
CA ASP A 172 32.88 19.76 19.42
C ASP A 172 31.92 20.95 19.61
N PRO A 173 32.37 22.07 20.21
CA PRO A 173 31.57 23.28 20.32
C PRO A 173 31.07 23.86 18.99
N LEU A 174 31.73 23.58 17.87
CA LEU A 174 31.31 24.05 16.55
C LEU A 174 30.01 23.38 16.07
N GLU A 175 29.67 22.22 16.63
CA GLU A 175 28.43 21.50 16.31
C GLU A 175 27.23 22.02 17.12
N ALA A 176 27.41 23.00 18.02
CA ALA A 176 26.33 23.55 18.83
C ALA A 176 25.37 24.42 17.99
N ASP A 177 24.06 24.35 18.25
CA ASP A 177 23.07 25.10 17.48
C ASP A 177 23.17 26.63 17.68
N LEU A 178 23.62 27.06 18.86
CA LEU A 178 23.77 28.47 19.20
C LEU A 178 24.88 28.71 20.23
N ILE A 179 25.79 29.63 19.90
CA ILE A 179 26.75 30.19 20.85
C ILE A 179 26.49 31.70 20.97
N TRP A 180 26.43 32.21 22.20
CA TRP A 180 26.12 33.61 22.50
C TRP A 180 26.93 34.13 23.68
N TRP A 181 27.59 35.27 23.55
CA TRP A 181 28.51 35.78 24.56
C TRP A 181 28.32 37.26 24.93
N LYS A 182 28.81 37.58 26.13
CA LYS A 182 28.96 38.93 26.69
C LYS A 182 30.31 39.00 27.39
N GLY A 183 31.34 39.49 26.69
CA GLY A 183 32.72 39.35 27.16
C GLY A 183 33.10 37.88 27.36
N ASN A 184 33.61 37.52 28.54
CA ASN A 184 34.02 36.15 28.87
C ASN A 184 32.86 35.20 29.22
N ARG A 185 31.62 35.71 29.31
CA ARG A 185 30.44 34.92 29.68
C ARG A 185 29.79 34.39 28.42
N VAL A 186 29.71 33.08 28.28
CA VAL A 186 29.23 32.40 27.08
C VAL A 186 28.05 31.51 27.41
N VAL A 187 27.05 31.49 26.54
CA VAL A 187 26.01 30.46 26.49
C VAL A 187 26.31 29.58 25.29
N LEU A 188 26.33 28.28 25.51
CA LEU A 188 26.30 27.26 24.46
C LEU A 188 24.95 26.56 24.58
N ALA A 189 24.18 26.53 23.49
CA ALA A 189 22.82 26.03 23.51
C ALA A 189 22.54 24.98 22.43
N GLU A 190 21.88 23.90 22.84
CA GLU A 190 21.22 22.93 21.98
C GLU A 190 19.73 23.31 21.84
N ILE A 191 19.19 23.19 20.64
CA ILE A 191 17.84 23.64 20.29
C ILE A 191 17.07 22.45 19.71
N SER A 192 16.01 22.04 20.41
CA SER A 192 15.12 20.97 19.95
C SER A 192 13.67 21.34 20.20
N ILE A 193 12.75 20.92 19.32
CA ILE A 193 11.31 21.13 19.56
C ILE A 193 10.89 20.41 20.86
N LYS A 194 11.39 19.19 21.05
CA LYS A 194 11.17 18.34 22.23
C LYS A 194 12.51 18.02 22.85
N VAL A 195 12.79 18.64 24.00
CA VAL A 195 14.09 18.49 24.65
C VAL A 195 14.12 17.21 25.47
N ASP A 196 15.12 16.36 25.22
CA ASP A 196 15.35 15.12 25.97
C ASP A 196 16.65 15.17 26.80
N ARG A 197 17.07 14.01 27.33
CA ARG A 197 18.29 13.91 28.15
C ARG A 197 19.56 14.01 27.33
N ASP A 198 19.53 13.59 26.07
CA ASP A 198 20.69 13.62 25.19
C ASP A 198 20.98 15.06 24.76
N ASP A 199 19.96 15.88 24.51
CA ASP A 199 20.09 17.33 24.33
C ASP A 199 20.81 18.00 25.52
N VAL A 200 20.41 17.64 26.74
CA VAL A 200 21.00 18.16 27.98
C VAL A 200 22.46 17.73 28.10
N ALA A 201 22.74 16.46 27.84
CA ALA A 201 24.10 15.91 27.93
C ALA A 201 25.03 16.52 26.87
N ARG A 202 24.56 16.68 25.61
CA ARG A 202 25.30 17.34 24.53
C ARG A 202 25.65 18.78 24.89
N ALA A 203 24.67 19.57 25.34
CA ALA A 203 24.90 20.95 25.75
C ALA A 203 25.99 21.04 26.83
N LYS A 204 25.96 20.12 27.81
CA LYS A 204 26.94 20.08 28.89
C LYS A 204 28.34 19.73 28.39
N ARG A 205 28.52 18.64 27.64
CA ARG A 205 29.84 18.19 27.17
C ARG A 205 30.51 19.23 26.27
N ARG A 206 29.76 19.79 25.32
CA ARG A 206 30.26 20.87 24.44
C ARG A 206 30.64 22.13 25.23
N ALA A 207 29.85 22.50 26.23
CA ALA A 207 30.21 23.62 27.11
C ALA A 207 31.47 23.35 27.95
N GLU A 208 31.72 22.09 28.35
CA GLU A 208 32.92 21.71 29.08
C GLU A 208 34.18 21.88 28.22
N VAL A 209 34.13 21.58 26.92
CA VAL A 209 35.24 21.87 25.99
C VAL A 209 35.54 23.37 25.95
N LEU A 210 34.52 24.23 25.75
CA LEU A 210 34.74 25.68 25.74
C LEU A 210 35.24 26.24 27.08
N ARG A 211 34.91 25.61 28.22
CA ARG A 211 35.43 26.02 29.53
C ARG A 211 36.94 25.80 29.64
N GLN A 212 37.50 24.83 28.93
CA GLN A 212 38.96 24.64 28.88
C GLN A 212 39.66 25.85 28.25
N ALA A 213 38.94 26.65 27.46
CA ALA A 213 39.44 27.92 26.94
C ALA A 213 39.38 29.10 27.94
N GLY A 214 39.06 28.86 29.21
CA GLY A 214 38.99 29.89 30.26
C GLY A 214 37.69 30.72 30.24
N LEU A 215 36.71 30.30 29.44
CA LEU A 215 35.42 30.98 29.29
C LEU A 215 34.46 30.59 30.43
N GLU A 216 33.61 31.53 30.86
CA GLU A 216 32.49 31.26 31.76
C GLU A 216 31.29 30.74 30.96
N VAL A 217 31.26 29.44 30.68
CA VAL A 217 30.23 28.84 29.81
C VAL A 217 29.05 28.30 30.60
N LEU A 218 27.85 28.78 30.27
CA LEU A 218 26.56 28.22 30.70
C LEU A 218 26.00 27.31 29.59
N PRO A 219 25.97 25.98 29.80
CA PRO A 219 25.25 25.07 28.90
C PRO A 219 23.75 25.34 29.01
N VAL A 220 23.07 25.34 27.87
CA VAL A 220 21.63 25.61 27.79
C VAL A 220 20.94 24.64 26.83
N VAL A 221 19.70 24.28 27.13
CA VAL A 221 18.77 23.67 26.17
C VAL A 221 17.59 24.60 25.90
N ILE A 222 17.18 24.72 24.64
CA ILE A 222 16.05 25.56 24.25
C ILE A 222 15.06 24.72 23.46
N GLY A 223 13.80 24.70 23.90
CA GLY A 223 12.76 23.98 23.18
C GLY A 223 11.35 24.45 23.46
N ASN A 224 10.37 23.72 22.93
CA ASN A 224 8.96 24.02 23.13
C ASN A 224 8.39 23.24 24.31
N GLU A 225 8.78 21.97 24.44
CA GLU A 225 8.35 21.08 25.51
C GLU A 225 9.46 20.10 25.88
N TRP A 226 9.33 19.48 27.05
CA TRP A 226 10.17 18.35 27.44
C TRP A 226 9.66 17.07 26.77
N ALA A 227 10.55 16.23 26.26
CA ALA A 227 10.19 14.90 25.77
C ALA A 227 9.65 14.00 26.89
N HIS A 228 10.23 14.13 28.08
CA HIS A 228 9.85 13.38 29.28
C HIS A 228 9.78 14.31 30.52
N PRO A 229 8.85 14.09 31.47
CA PRO A 229 8.69 14.95 32.65
C PRO A 229 9.96 15.09 33.51
N GLU A 230 10.77 14.04 33.58
CA GLU A 230 11.98 13.97 34.38
C GLU A 230 13.19 14.70 33.77
N THR A 231 13.11 15.10 32.49
CA THR A 231 14.21 15.82 31.81
C THR A 231 14.50 17.17 32.47
N GLU A 232 13.49 17.86 33.00
CA GLU A 232 13.68 19.13 33.72
C GLU A 232 14.53 18.96 34.99
N ALA A 233 14.25 17.92 35.76
CA ALA A 233 15.01 17.60 36.96
C ALA A 233 16.45 17.21 36.61
N PHE A 234 16.63 16.43 35.53
CA PHE A 234 17.94 16.05 35.02
C PHE A 234 18.76 17.28 34.57
N ALA A 235 18.19 18.18 33.76
CA ALA A 235 18.85 19.42 33.35
C ALA A 235 19.29 20.27 34.56
N THR A 236 18.43 20.35 35.57
CA THR A 236 18.74 21.09 36.81
C THR A 236 19.89 20.44 37.59
N GLN A 237 19.88 19.11 37.72
CA GLN A 237 20.94 18.35 38.38
C GLN A 237 22.29 18.50 37.66
N GLU A 238 22.27 18.49 36.33
CA GLU A 238 23.46 18.64 35.49
C GLU A 238 23.97 20.09 35.39
N GLY A 239 23.27 21.05 36.00
CA GLY A 239 23.63 22.47 35.95
C GLY A 239 23.39 23.11 34.58
N VAL A 240 22.52 22.51 33.76
CA VAL A 240 22.17 22.98 32.42
C VAL A 240 20.98 23.93 32.51
N GLY A 241 21.17 25.16 32.01
CA GLY A 241 20.09 26.12 31.89
C GLY A 241 19.07 25.67 30.85
N TRP A 242 17.84 26.13 30.97
CA TRP A 242 16.81 25.78 30.00
C TRP A 242 15.83 26.90 29.74
N ARG A 243 15.31 26.91 28.51
CA ARG A 243 14.13 27.66 28.09
C ARG A 243 13.16 26.70 27.40
N ILE A 244 12.01 26.45 28.01
CA ILE A 244 10.96 25.59 27.45
C ILE A 244 9.69 26.41 27.25
N GLY A 245 9.32 26.58 25.98
CA GLY A 245 8.25 27.48 25.54
C GLY A 245 8.52 28.92 25.99
N ASN A 246 7.74 29.39 26.97
CA ASN A 246 7.87 30.71 27.58
C ASN A 246 8.54 30.68 28.97
N LYS A 247 8.75 29.50 29.56
CA LYS A 247 9.41 29.36 30.85
C LYS A 247 10.92 29.40 30.65
N VAL A 248 11.62 29.99 31.61
CA VAL A 248 13.08 30.09 31.61
C VAL A 248 13.62 29.78 32.98
N SER A 249 14.72 29.04 33.01
CA SER A 249 15.51 28.78 34.21
C SER A 249 16.15 30.05 34.78
N GLU A 250 16.45 30.02 36.07
CA GLU A 250 17.10 31.14 36.77
C GLU A 250 18.51 31.43 36.24
N SER A 251 19.25 30.43 35.78
CA SER A 251 20.59 30.60 35.19
C SER A 251 20.54 31.48 33.94
N ILE A 252 19.55 31.29 33.05
CA ILE A 252 19.34 32.17 31.90
C ILE A 252 18.96 33.59 32.34
N VAL A 253 18.12 33.74 33.37
CA VAL A 253 17.74 35.05 33.91
C VAL A 253 18.97 35.79 34.46
N ARG A 254 19.87 35.10 35.16
CA ARG A 254 21.15 35.66 35.63
C ARG A 254 22.09 36.02 34.49
N PHE A 255 22.16 35.19 33.45
CA PHE A 255 22.95 35.49 32.24
C PHE A 255 22.44 36.76 31.53
N ARG A 256 21.11 36.95 31.45
CA ARG A 256 20.51 38.16 30.88
C ARG A 256 20.97 39.44 31.59
N ARG A 257 21.02 39.42 32.92
CA ARG A 257 21.25 40.59 33.77
C ARG A 257 22.72 40.95 33.96
N GLY A 258 23.63 39.98 33.95
CA GLY A 258 25.05 40.24 34.22
C GLY A 258 25.86 40.65 32.98
N GLY A 259 25.27 41.47 32.12
CA GLY A 259 25.95 42.13 31.00
C GLY A 259 26.24 43.58 31.36
#